data_AF-A0A252DSH0-F1
#
_entry.id   AF-A0A252DSH0-F1
#
_cell.length_a   1.000
_cell.length_b   1.000
_cell.length_c   1.000
_cell.angle_alpha   90.00
_cell.angle_beta   90.00
_cell.angle_gamma   90.00
#
_symmetry.space_group_name_H-M   'P 1'
#
loop_
_entity.id
_entity.type
_entity.pdbx_description
1 polymer ?
#
loop_
_entity_poly.entity_id
_entity_poly.type
_entity_poly.pdbx_seq_one_letter_code
_entity_poly.pdbx_strand_id
1 'polypeptide(L)'
;MKFSSKALAVLTSSLGLFSINFAVSLPAKAAIVCEPGTISHYQNNSLATCILGEDTNVQVYTPTSGTNNFGCKAKTFISFDDKGQFTGCQLSEEVKLVKGNSVEICPADYRVSVSVSTNGLQSITCSP
;
A
#
# COMPACT_ATOMS: atom_id res chain seq x y z
N MET A 1 -70.32 1.58 -35.12
CA MET A 1 -69.89 0.33 -34.46
C MET A 1 -68.42 0.44 -34.06
N LYS A 2 -68.03 -0.35 -33.06
CA LYS A 2 -66.85 -0.26 -32.18
C LYS A 2 -65.48 -0.65 -32.80
N PHE A 3 -64.43 -0.10 -32.18
CA PHE A 3 -63.06 -0.61 -31.87
C PHE A 3 -62.00 -0.87 -32.97
N SER A 4 -60.86 -0.15 -32.86
CA SER A 4 -59.51 -0.68 -32.52
C SER A 4 -58.48 0.48 -32.55
N SER A 5 -57.81 0.86 -31.44
CA SER A 5 -56.50 0.36 -30.97
C SER A 5 -55.42 0.45 -32.06
N LYS A 6 -54.24 1.08 -31.92
CA LYS A 6 -53.27 0.96 -30.82
C LYS A 6 -52.28 2.15 -30.80
N ALA A 7 -51.84 2.50 -29.60
CA ALA A 7 -50.72 3.38 -29.30
C ALA A 7 -49.36 2.74 -29.65
N LEU A 8 -48.35 3.56 -29.98
CA LEU A 8 -46.93 3.25 -29.84
C LEU A 8 -46.15 4.58 -29.79
N ALA A 9 -45.96 5.13 -28.59
CA ALA A 9 -44.76 4.97 -27.75
C ALA A 9 -43.59 5.86 -28.19
N VAL A 10 -43.44 6.96 -27.46
CA VAL A 10 -42.34 7.92 -27.48
C VAL A 10 -41.05 7.19 -27.09
N LEU A 11 -40.08 7.13 -28.01
CA LEU A 11 -38.72 6.65 -27.73
C LEU A 11 -37.93 7.80 -27.10
N THR A 12 -37.89 7.84 -25.78
CA THR A 12 -36.92 8.62 -25.01
C THR A 12 -35.56 7.94 -25.10
N SER A 13 -34.67 8.45 -25.95
CA SER A 13 -33.26 8.09 -25.94
C SER A 13 -32.62 8.62 -24.65
N SER A 14 -32.48 7.73 -23.67
CA SER A 14 -31.68 7.98 -22.48
C SER A 14 -30.21 8.07 -22.89
N LEU A 15 -29.67 9.29 -22.88
CA LEU A 15 -28.23 9.50 -22.86
C LEU A 15 -27.73 8.94 -21.54
N GLY A 16 -27.28 7.69 -21.58
CA GLY A 16 -26.59 7.04 -20.49
C GLY A 16 -25.41 7.91 -20.09
N LEU A 17 -25.51 8.53 -18.92
CA LEU A 17 -24.38 9.14 -18.25
C LEU A 17 -23.38 7.99 -18.02
N PHE A 18 -22.35 7.92 -18.85
CA PHE A 18 -21.16 7.14 -18.56
C PHE A 18 -20.54 7.75 -17.29
N SER A 19 -20.95 7.24 -16.14
CA SER A 19 -20.20 7.36 -14.91
C SER A 19 -18.92 6.56 -15.10
N ILE A 20 -17.95 7.21 -15.75
CA ILE A 20 -16.54 6.87 -15.62
C ILE A 20 -16.21 6.96 -14.13
N ASN A 21 -16.32 5.81 -13.47
CA ASN A 21 -15.73 5.57 -12.17
C ASN A 21 -14.22 5.63 -12.40
N PHE A 22 -13.68 6.84 -12.42
CA PHE A 22 -12.27 7.01 -12.15
C PHE A 22 -12.08 6.62 -10.69
N ALA A 23 -11.84 5.33 -10.47
CA ALA A 23 -11.06 4.88 -9.33
C ALA A 23 -9.64 5.39 -9.53
N VAL A 24 -9.46 6.72 -9.48
CA VAL A 24 -8.15 7.29 -9.18
C VAL A 24 -7.95 6.91 -7.73
N SER A 25 -7.18 5.86 -7.49
CA SER A 25 -6.60 5.64 -6.17
C SER A 25 -5.77 6.88 -5.88
N LEU A 26 -6.37 7.88 -5.24
CA LEU A 26 -5.63 8.97 -4.62
C LEU A 26 -4.60 8.26 -3.75
N PRO A 27 -3.29 8.51 -3.91
CA PRO A 27 -2.33 7.95 -2.99
C PRO A 27 -2.68 8.61 -1.66
N ALA A 28 -3.37 7.90 -0.78
CA ALA A 28 -3.21 8.09 0.65
C ALA A 28 -1.75 7.71 0.90
N LYS A 29 -0.84 8.63 0.58
CA LYS A 29 0.50 8.68 1.12
C LYS A 29 0.23 8.73 2.61
N ALA A 30 0.27 7.58 3.28
CA ALA A 30 0.28 7.54 4.73
C ALA A 30 1.37 8.52 5.15
N ALA A 31 0.97 9.62 5.80
CA ALA A 31 1.93 10.60 6.24
C ALA A 31 2.79 9.92 7.29
N ILE A 32 4.05 9.67 6.97
CA ILE A 32 5.00 9.12 7.94
C ILE A 32 5.27 10.25 8.95
N VAL A 33 4.80 10.05 10.17
CA VAL A 33 5.08 10.97 11.27
C VAL A 33 6.48 10.65 11.77
N CYS A 34 7.41 11.55 11.52
CA CYS A 34 8.79 11.44 11.96
C CYS A 34 9.05 12.29 13.20
N GLU A 35 9.91 11.81 14.08
CA GLU A 35 10.47 12.60 15.17
C GLU A 35 11.28 13.80 14.61
N PRO A 36 11.12 15.01 15.19
CA PRO A 36 11.86 16.18 14.75
C PRO A 36 13.38 15.96 14.77
N GLY A 37 14.07 16.42 13.72
CA GLY A 37 15.53 16.32 13.62
C GLY A 37 16.08 14.92 13.26
N THR A 38 15.22 13.92 13.04
CA THR A 38 15.65 12.55 12.69
C THR A 38 15.53 12.24 11.20
N ILE A 39 14.93 13.15 10.42
CA ILE A 39 14.67 12.97 9.00
C ILE A 39 15.97 13.06 8.20
N SER A 40 16.24 12.02 7.43
CA SER A 40 17.31 11.98 6.43
C SER A 40 16.70 11.80 5.05
N HIS A 41 17.27 12.50 4.06
CA HIS A 41 16.84 12.43 2.66
C HIS A 41 17.95 11.90 1.75
N TYR A 42 17.56 11.34 0.62
CA TYR A 42 18.45 11.12 -0.51
C TYR A 42 18.74 12.43 -1.26
N GLN A 43 19.70 12.41 -2.19
CA GLN A 43 20.07 13.59 -3.00
C GLN A 43 18.92 14.14 -3.85
N ASN A 44 17.97 13.28 -4.22
CA ASN A 44 16.76 13.67 -4.95
C ASN A 44 15.63 14.17 -4.02
N ASN A 45 15.94 14.41 -2.74
CA ASN A 45 15.04 14.89 -1.71
C ASN A 45 13.90 13.92 -1.34
N SER A 46 13.97 12.65 -1.75
CA SER A 46 13.09 11.61 -1.21
C SER A 46 13.48 11.25 0.21
N LEU A 47 12.50 10.90 1.05
CA LEU A 47 12.75 10.45 2.41
C LEU A 47 13.57 9.16 2.37
N ALA A 48 14.73 9.14 3.02
CA ALA A 48 15.55 7.93 3.14
C ALA A 48 15.22 7.16 4.42
N THR A 49 15.18 7.88 5.55
CA THR A 49 14.86 7.30 6.85
C THR A 49 14.47 8.38 7.84
N CYS A 50 13.72 7.98 8.86
CA CYS A 50 13.52 8.78 10.07
C CYS A 50 13.16 7.86 11.24
N ILE A 51 13.17 8.41 12.46
CA ILE A 51 12.58 7.73 13.62
C ILE A 51 11.08 8.01 13.60
N LEU A 52 10.26 6.97 13.70
CA LEU A 52 8.80 7.11 13.76
C LEU A 52 8.35 7.79 15.06
N GLY A 53 7.45 8.75 14.95
CA GLY A 53 6.82 9.41 16.10
C GLY A 53 5.67 8.61 16.71
N GLU A 54 5.01 7.79 15.90
CA GLU A 54 3.89 6.93 16.27
C GLU A 54 3.95 5.59 15.53
N ASP A 55 3.22 4.60 16.03
CA ASP A 55 3.10 3.31 15.37
C ASP A 55 2.43 3.53 14.01
N THR A 56 3.04 3.02 12.94
CA THR A 56 2.62 3.29 11.56
C THR A 56 2.38 1.99 10.83
N ASN A 57 1.21 1.82 10.21
CA ASN A 57 0.96 0.67 9.35
C ASN A 57 1.42 0.96 7.91
N VAL A 58 2.31 0.13 7.39
CA VAL A 58 2.81 0.23 6.02
C VAL A 58 2.27 -0.93 5.20
N GLN A 59 1.56 -0.60 4.13
CA GLN A 59 1.08 -1.58 3.17
C GLN A 59 2.07 -1.76 2.03
N VAL A 60 2.48 -2.99 1.76
CA VAL A 60 3.38 -3.36 0.67
C VAL A 60 2.71 -4.40 -0.20
N TYR A 61 2.55 -4.08 -1.48
CA TYR A 61 2.06 -5.03 -2.47
C TYR A 61 3.23 -5.71 -3.18
N THR A 62 3.18 -7.03 -3.23
CA THR A 62 4.06 -7.84 -4.07
C THR A 62 3.23 -8.73 -5.00
N PRO A 63 3.64 -8.97 -6.25
CA PRO A 63 2.93 -9.89 -7.13
C PRO A 63 2.88 -11.34 -6.62
N THR A 64 3.84 -11.73 -5.77
CA THR A 64 4.05 -13.13 -5.34
C THR A 64 3.40 -13.46 -3.99
N SER A 65 3.31 -12.48 -3.08
CA SER A 65 2.69 -12.65 -1.74
C SER A 65 1.46 -11.78 -1.52
N GLY A 66 1.04 -11.03 -2.55
CA GLY A 66 -0.08 -10.10 -2.45
C GLY A 66 0.23 -8.91 -1.56
N THR A 67 -0.80 -8.39 -0.90
CA THR A 67 -0.71 -7.23 -0.01
C THR A 67 -0.31 -7.68 1.40
N ASN A 68 0.81 -7.16 1.89
CA ASN A 68 1.27 -7.33 3.27
C ASN A 68 1.09 -6.00 4.02
N ASN A 69 0.69 -6.07 5.29
CA ASN A 69 0.61 -4.92 6.17
C ASN A 69 1.62 -5.09 7.29
N PHE A 70 2.47 -4.09 7.49
CA PHE A 70 3.50 -4.09 8.53
C PHE A 70 3.18 -3.01 9.55
N GLY A 71 2.84 -3.41 10.77
CA GLY A 71 2.82 -2.50 11.91
C GLY A 71 4.25 -2.13 12.27
N CYS A 72 4.68 -0.93 11.93
CA CYS A 72 6.00 -0.41 12.27
C CYS A 72 5.94 0.28 13.64
N LYS A 73 6.90 -0.06 14.50
CA LYS A 73 6.99 0.40 15.89
C LYS A 73 7.45 1.85 16.00
N ALA A 74 6.75 2.66 16.79
CA ALA A 74 7.14 4.01 17.16
C ALA A 74 8.53 4.03 17.81
N LYS A 75 9.21 5.17 17.73
CA LYS A 75 10.55 5.40 18.29
C LYS A 75 11.62 4.46 17.71
N THR A 76 11.37 3.86 16.55
CA THR A 76 12.33 3.06 15.78
C THR A 76 12.47 3.62 14.37
N PHE A 77 13.51 3.20 13.64
CA PHE A 77 13.76 3.66 12.29
C PHE A 77 12.85 2.98 11.27
N ILE A 78 12.24 3.80 10.41
CA ILE A 78 11.66 3.38 9.14
C ILE A 78 12.61 3.74 7.99
N SER A 79 12.69 2.90 6.96
CA SER A 79 13.61 3.06 5.85
C SER A 79 12.89 2.96 4.50
N PHE A 80 13.37 3.74 3.54
CA PHE A 80 12.89 3.79 2.17
C PHE A 80 14.08 3.73 1.19
N ASP A 81 13.83 3.43 -0.08
CA ASP A 81 14.81 3.56 -1.16
C ASP A 81 14.79 4.97 -1.78
N ASP A 82 15.70 5.23 -2.72
CA ASP A 82 15.80 6.53 -3.41
C ASP A 82 14.54 6.91 -4.19
N LYS A 83 13.70 5.94 -4.53
CA LYS A 83 12.39 6.14 -5.18
C LYS A 83 11.26 6.36 -4.17
N GLY A 84 11.54 6.33 -2.88
CA GLY A 84 10.56 6.48 -1.80
C GLY A 84 9.74 5.21 -1.53
N GLN A 85 10.21 4.04 -1.99
CA GLN A 85 9.58 2.75 -1.70
C GLN A 85 10.05 2.25 -0.34
N PHE A 86 9.14 1.65 0.43
CA PHE A 86 9.46 1.09 1.74
C PHE A 86 10.51 -0.03 1.64
N THR A 87 11.55 0.04 2.47
CA THR A 87 12.62 -0.97 2.55
C THR A 87 12.69 -1.68 3.89
N GLY A 88 12.11 -1.11 4.96
CA GLY A 88 12.01 -1.83 6.22
C GLY A 88 11.68 -0.97 7.44
N CYS A 89 11.30 -1.65 8.51
CA CYS A 89 11.07 -1.09 9.85
C CYS A 89 11.15 -2.20 10.91
N GLN A 90 11.23 -1.81 12.18
CA GLN A 90 11.01 -2.73 13.29
C GLN A 90 9.52 -2.92 13.52
N LEU A 91 9.08 -4.15 13.75
CA LEU A 91 7.67 -4.48 13.92
C LEU A 91 7.15 -4.15 15.33
N SER A 92 5.95 -3.60 15.41
CA SER A 92 5.21 -3.40 16.66
C SER A 92 4.47 -4.68 17.11
N GLU A 93 4.16 -5.56 16.17
CA GLU A 93 3.39 -6.78 16.38
C GLU A 93 3.89 -7.93 15.51
N GLU A 94 3.51 -9.16 15.88
CA GLU A 94 3.81 -10.34 15.07
C GLU A 94 3.07 -10.26 13.72
N VAL A 95 3.79 -10.56 12.62
CA VAL A 95 3.21 -10.67 11.29
C VAL A 95 3.47 -12.04 10.68
N LYS A 96 2.50 -12.52 9.89
CA LYS A 96 2.62 -13.76 9.12
C LYS A 96 2.98 -13.42 7.68
N LEU A 97 4.16 -13.83 7.25
CA LEU A 97 4.63 -13.68 5.88
C LEU A 97 4.27 -14.92 5.07
N VAL A 98 3.44 -14.76 4.04
CA VAL A 98 3.08 -15.87 3.14
C VAL A 98 4.07 -15.91 1.98
N LYS A 99 4.83 -17.00 1.87
CA LYS A 99 5.83 -17.22 0.81
C LYS A 99 5.44 -18.46 0.02
N GLY A 100 4.65 -18.28 -1.04
CA GLY A 100 4.08 -19.38 -1.80
C GLY A 100 3.21 -20.26 -0.91
N ASN A 101 3.62 -21.52 -0.71
CA ASN A 101 2.91 -22.49 0.15
C ASN A 101 3.40 -22.51 1.60
N SER A 102 4.36 -21.64 1.97
CA SER A 102 4.92 -21.57 3.32
C SER A 102 4.45 -20.30 4.04
N VAL A 103 4.33 -20.40 5.37
CA VAL A 103 4.05 -19.28 6.26
C VAL A 103 5.23 -19.13 7.20
N GLU A 104 5.86 -17.97 7.18
CA GLU A 104 6.91 -17.58 8.12
C GLU A 104 6.33 -16.61 9.14
N ILE A 105 6.58 -16.84 10.43
CA ILE A 105 6.16 -15.95 11.50
C ILE A 105 7.32 -14.99 11.77
N CYS A 106 7.04 -13.70 11.69
CA CYS A 106 7.98 -12.64 12.03
C CYS A 106 7.53 -11.99 13.34
N PRO A 107 8.23 -12.25 14.47
CA PRO A 107 7.82 -11.75 15.78
C PRO A 107 7.78 -10.22 15.86
N ALA A 108 7.10 -9.71 16.88
CA ALA A 108 7.27 -8.32 17.28
C ALA A 108 8.75 -8.02 17.58
N ASP A 109 9.15 -6.76 17.46
CA ASP A 109 10.52 -6.28 17.63
C ASP A 109 11.55 -6.76 16.61
N TYR A 110 11.20 -7.67 15.70
CA TYR A 110 12.06 -8.04 14.59
C TYR A 110 11.99 -6.97 13.50
N ARG A 111 13.07 -6.85 12.73
CA ARG A 111 13.12 -6.01 11.54
C ARG A 111 12.58 -6.76 10.34
N VAL A 112 11.56 -6.18 9.71
CA VAL A 112 11.16 -6.55 8.36
C VAL A 112 11.98 -5.76 7.35
N SER A 113 12.51 -6.45 6.33
CA SER A 113 13.22 -5.84 5.23
C SER A 113 12.63 -6.26 3.89
N VAL A 114 12.33 -5.28 3.05
CA VAL A 114 11.78 -5.44 1.71
C VAL A 114 12.83 -4.98 0.70
N SER A 115 13.14 -5.84 -0.27
CA SER A 115 14.05 -5.51 -1.36
C SER A 115 13.45 -5.85 -2.70
N VAL A 116 13.67 -4.99 -3.69
CA VAL A 116 13.25 -5.21 -5.08
C VAL A 116 14.49 -5.45 -5.94
N SER A 117 14.60 -6.65 -6.51
CA SER A 117 15.66 -6.98 -7.46
C SER A 117 15.54 -6.18 -8.76
N THR A 118 16.60 -6.17 -9.57
CA THR A 118 16.63 -5.53 -10.89
C THR A 118 15.56 -6.06 -11.85
N ASN A 119 15.10 -7.29 -11.64
CA ASN A 119 14.06 -7.93 -12.45
C ASN A 119 12.64 -7.64 -11.92
N GLY A 120 12.50 -6.76 -10.93
CA GLY A 120 11.22 -6.41 -10.32
C GLY A 120 10.70 -7.43 -9.30
N LEU A 121 11.42 -8.53 -9.06
CA LEU A 121 11.06 -9.48 -8.02
C LEU A 121 11.31 -8.85 -6.65
N GLN A 122 10.25 -8.76 -5.85
CA GLN A 122 10.31 -8.29 -4.48
C GLN A 122 10.52 -9.49 -3.53
N SER A 123 11.36 -9.31 -2.52
CA SER A 123 11.59 -10.27 -1.45
C SER A 123 11.44 -9.62 -0.09
N ILE A 124 10.79 -10.34 0.84
CA ILE A 124 10.56 -9.91 2.21
C ILE A 124 11.33 -10.84 3.14
N THR A 125 12.11 -10.27 4.03
CA THR A 125 12.93 -10.98 5.02
C THR A 125 12.62 -10.45 6.41
N CYS A 126 12.73 -11.34 7.39
CA CYS A 126 12.55 -11.04 8.81
C CYS A 126 13.84 -11.40 9.54
N SER A 127 14.35 -10.50 10.38
CA SER A 127 15.53 -10.76 11.22
C SER A 127 15.40 -10.10 12.58
N PRO A 128 16.08 -10.60 13.62
CA PRO A 128 16.25 -9.88 14.87
C PRO A 128 16.89 -8.50 14.66
#